data_AF-A0A2T2SBY2-F1
#
_entry.id   AF-A0A2T2SBY2-F1
#
_cell.length_a   1.000
_cell.length_b   1.000
_cell.length_c   1.000
_cell.angle_alpha   90.00
_cell.angle_beta   90.00
_cell.angle_gamma   90.00
#
_symmetry.space_group_name_H-M   'P 1'
#
loop_
_entity.id
_entity.type
_entity.pdbx_description
1 polymer ?
#
loop_
_entity_poly.entity_id
_entity_poly.type
_entity_poly.pdbx_seq_one_letter_code
_entity_poly.pdbx_strand_id
1 'polypeptide(L)'
;VSEFGATITLDCSKDRTVEETIRASLSEPIADRALSQVPDAVKAISLLPEAETTVLKERVADFNDVIRNKVADEYAYLNPNPLFQNNSDRIPAFPNLSGDAPFGPLFSLDGIHPNATTHELLADAIGDEIEATYDVVLPTGSSE
;
A
#
# COMPACT_ATOMS: atom_id res chain seq x y z
N VAL A 1 14.89 -21.07 -17.52
CA VAL A 1 13.67 -20.23 -17.58
C VAL A 1 12.74 -20.68 -16.45
N SER A 2 12.96 -20.16 -15.24
CA SER A 2 12.12 -20.42 -14.06
C SER A 2 12.50 -19.41 -12.97
N GLU A 3 12.55 -18.12 -13.30
CA GLU A 3 13.01 -17.07 -12.37
C GLU A 3 11.92 -16.04 -12.04
N PHE A 4 10.73 -16.18 -12.62
CA PHE A 4 9.56 -15.40 -12.22
C PHE A 4 8.57 -16.39 -11.59
N GLY A 5 8.22 -16.16 -10.33
CA GLY A 5 7.33 -17.04 -9.56
C GLY A 5 6.00 -17.30 -10.29
N ALA A 6 5.31 -18.37 -9.89
CA ALA A 6 4.06 -18.82 -10.51
C ALA A 6 3.09 -17.64 -10.73
N THR A 7 2.40 -17.63 -11.87
CA THR A 7 1.33 -16.68 -12.15
C THR A 7 0.30 -16.72 -11.02
N ILE A 8 -0.06 -15.55 -10.48
CA ILE A 8 -1.20 -15.45 -9.56
C ILE A 8 -2.45 -15.38 -10.43
N THR A 9 -3.33 -16.36 -10.28
CA THR A 9 -4.67 -16.31 -10.88
C THR A 9 -5.61 -15.74 -9.84
N LEU A 10 -6.15 -14.56 -10.12
CA LEU A 10 -7.30 -14.02 -9.37
C LEU A 10 -8.54 -14.80 -9.80
N ASP A 11 -9.29 -15.30 -8.82
CA ASP A 11 -10.49 -16.11 -9.04
C ASP A 11 -11.72 -15.19 -9.10
N CYS A 12 -11.97 -14.64 -10.29
CA CYS A 12 -13.13 -13.79 -10.53
C CYS A 12 -14.47 -14.54 -10.45
N SER A 13 -14.49 -15.85 -10.16
CA SER A 13 -15.74 -16.56 -9.86
C SER A 13 -16.21 -16.37 -8.41
N LYS A 14 -15.34 -15.83 -7.56
CA LYS A 14 -15.60 -15.52 -6.15
C LYS A 14 -15.71 -14.02 -5.92
N ASP A 15 -16.45 -13.36 -6.81
CA ASP A 15 -16.75 -11.94 -6.67
C ASP A 15 -17.40 -11.68 -5.30
N ARG A 16 -16.87 -10.68 -4.59
CA ARG A 16 -17.45 -10.18 -3.35
C ARG A 16 -17.61 -8.69 -3.47
N THR A 17 -18.82 -8.25 -3.73
CA THR A 17 -19.12 -6.84 -3.95
C THR A 17 -18.87 -6.00 -2.69
N VAL A 18 -18.75 -4.68 -2.86
CA VAL A 18 -18.72 -3.73 -1.73
C VAL A 18 -19.96 -3.91 -0.86
N GLU A 19 -21.14 -4.15 -1.46
CA GLU A 19 -22.36 -4.40 -0.68
C GLU A 19 -22.27 -5.66 0.17
N GLU A 20 -21.92 -6.80 -0.44
CA GLU A 20 -21.77 -8.07 0.29
C GLU A 20 -20.72 -7.98 1.39
N THR A 21 -19.64 -7.24 1.14
CA THR A 21 -18.60 -6.98 2.13
C THR A 21 -19.15 -6.21 3.33
N ILE A 22 -19.88 -5.12 3.10
CA ILE A 22 -20.45 -4.30 4.18
C ILE A 22 -21.45 -5.11 5.01
N ARG A 23 -22.33 -5.89 4.36
CA ARG A 23 -23.29 -6.76 5.06
C ARG A 23 -22.62 -7.89 5.86
N ALA A 24 -21.48 -8.40 5.40
CA ALA A 24 -20.71 -9.40 6.12
C ALA A 24 -19.95 -8.82 7.33
N SER A 25 -19.54 -7.54 7.26
CA SER A 25 -18.72 -6.89 8.30
C SER A 25 -19.52 -6.17 9.37
N LEU A 26 -20.77 -5.77 9.11
CA LEU A 26 -21.59 -4.97 10.02
C LEU A 26 -22.93 -5.65 10.29
N SER A 27 -23.43 -5.55 11.52
CA SER A 27 -24.78 -6.01 11.86
C SER A 27 -25.85 -5.04 11.36
N GLU A 28 -27.02 -5.53 10.98
CA GLU A 28 -28.17 -4.65 10.77
C GLU A 28 -28.62 -3.99 12.09
N PRO A 29 -29.02 -2.70 12.08
CA PRO A 29 -29.29 -1.82 10.94
C PRO A 29 -28.10 -0.95 10.48
N ILE A 30 -26.88 -1.23 11.01
CA ILE A 30 -25.70 -0.41 10.73
C ILE A 30 -25.26 -0.60 9.28
N ALA A 31 -25.33 -1.83 8.76
CA ALA A 31 -25.03 -2.13 7.36
C ALA A 31 -25.96 -1.34 6.42
N ASP A 32 -27.28 -1.33 6.63
CA ASP A 32 -28.21 -0.53 5.82
C ASP A 32 -27.89 0.97 5.83
N ARG A 33 -27.50 1.53 6.99
CA ARG A 33 -27.10 2.94 7.09
C ARG A 33 -25.77 3.23 6.40
N ALA A 34 -24.83 2.29 6.39
CA ALA A 34 -23.59 2.42 5.64
C ALA A 34 -23.88 2.38 4.14
N LEU A 35 -24.67 1.40 3.69
CA LEU A 35 -25.02 1.21 2.28
C LEU A 35 -25.83 2.38 1.69
N SER A 36 -26.66 3.06 2.48
CA SER A 36 -27.41 4.23 2.00
C SER A 36 -26.51 5.43 1.63
N GLN A 37 -25.25 5.44 2.09
CA GLN A 37 -24.27 6.48 1.78
C GLN A 37 -23.35 6.12 0.61
N VAL A 38 -23.46 4.88 0.09
CA VAL A 38 -22.63 4.40 -1.02
C VAL A 38 -23.42 4.46 -2.32
N PRO A 39 -22.90 5.07 -3.41
CA PRO A 39 -23.55 5.04 -4.71
C PRO A 39 -23.71 3.61 -5.26
N ASP A 40 -24.79 3.31 -5.97
CA ASP A 40 -25.06 1.96 -6.47
C ASP A 40 -23.97 1.43 -7.41
N ALA A 41 -23.36 2.32 -8.20
CA ALA A 41 -22.22 1.97 -9.04
C ALA A 41 -21.01 1.47 -8.23
N VAL A 42 -20.82 1.98 -7.00
CA VAL A 42 -19.75 1.56 -6.10
C VAL A 42 -20.13 0.27 -5.38
N LYS A 43 -21.39 0.10 -4.99
CA LYS A 43 -21.89 -1.14 -4.35
C LYS A 43 -21.58 -2.38 -5.18
N ALA A 44 -21.69 -2.28 -6.51
CA ALA A 44 -21.46 -3.36 -7.45
C ALA A 44 -19.98 -3.69 -7.73
N ILE A 45 -19.03 -2.90 -7.22
CA ILE A 45 -17.59 -3.16 -7.42
C ILE A 45 -17.21 -4.41 -6.64
N SER A 46 -16.61 -5.39 -7.33
CA SER A 46 -16.03 -6.58 -6.70
C SER A 46 -14.72 -6.21 -6.00
N LEU A 47 -14.59 -6.61 -4.73
CA LEU A 47 -13.39 -6.46 -3.92
C LEU A 47 -12.64 -7.80 -3.86
N LEU A 48 -11.32 -7.73 -3.81
CA LEU A 48 -10.48 -8.91 -3.59
C LEU A 48 -10.81 -9.53 -2.21
N PRO A 49 -11.09 -10.84 -2.12
CA PRO A 49 -11.28 -11.53 -0.86
C PRO A 49 -9.97 -11.62 -0.05
N GLU A 50 -10.09 -11.97 1.24
CA GLU A 50 -8.95 -12.12 2.16
C GLU A 50 -7.90 -13.11 1.66
N ALA A 51 -8.34 -14.23 1.07
CA ALA A 51 -7.44 -15.22 0.49
C ALA A 51 -6.59 -14.63 -0.65
N GLU A 52 -7.18 -13.82 -1.55
CA GLU A 52 -6.45 -13.21 -2.66
C GLU A 52 -5.51 -12.10 -2.18
N THR A 53 -5.96 -11.26 -1.25
CA THR A 53 -5.08 -10.24 -0.65
C THR A 53 -3.93 -10.85 0.14
N THR A 54 -4.10 -12.03 0.75
CA THR A 54 -3.02 -12.79 1.41
C THR A 54 -1.99 -13.27 0.39
N VAL A 55 -2.43 -13.86 -0.73
CA VAL A 55 -1.53 -14.28 -1.82
C VAL A 55 -0.71 -13.09 -2.37
N LEU A 56 -1.34 -11.92 -2.52
CA LEU A 56 -0.62 -10.72 -2.95
C LEU A 56 0.42 -10.27 -1.92
N LYS A 57 0.11 -10.29 -0.62
CA LYS A 57 1.05 -9.93 0.45
C LYS A 57 2.26 -10.88 0.49
N GLU A 58 2.02 -12.19 0.39
CA GLU A 58 3.07 -13.21 0.33
C GLU A 58 3.97 -12.98 -0.89
N ARG A 59 3.37 -12.71 -2.06
CA ARG A 59 4.17 -12.42 -3.26
C ARG A 59 5.03 -11.15 -3.14
N VAL A 60 4.51 -10.10 -2.51
CA VAL A 60 5.31 -8.89 -2.25
C VAL A 60 6.48 -9.20 -1.32
N ALA A 61 6.27 -10.04 -0.30
CA ALA A 61 7.36 -10.51 0.56
C ALA A 61 8.42 -11.30 -0.24
N ASP A 62 7.99 -12.23 -1.11
CA ASP A 62 8.91 -12.97 -1.99
C ASP A 62 9.74 -12.04 -2.88
N PHE A 63 9.11 -11.02 -3.48
CA PHE A 63 9.84 -10.03 -4.30
C PHE A 63 10.87 -9.27 -3.47
N ASN A 64 10.51 -8.85 -2.25
CA ASN A 64 11.43 -8.17 -1.35
C ASN A 64 12.62 -9.04 -0.94
N ASP A 65 12.39 -10.34 -0.71
CA ASP A 65 13.44 -11.31 -0.40
C ASP A 65 14.37 -11.52 -1.60
N VAL A 66 13.83 -11.62 -2.82
CA VAL A 66 14.63 -11.70 -4.05
C VAL A 66 15.50 -10.46 -4.21
N ILE A 67 14.95 -9.25 -4.02
CA ILE A 67 15.70 -8.00 -4.11
C ILE A 67 16.82 -8.01 -3.07
N ARG A 68 16.50 -8.27 -1.79
CA ARG A 68 17.48 -8.31 -0.70
C ARG A 68 18.61 -9.30 -0.98
N ASN A 69 18.29 -10.51 -1.40
CA ASN A 69 19.28 -11.55 -1.68
C ASN A 69 20.18 -11.19 -2.87
N LYS A 70 19.65 -10.45 -3.85
CA LYS A 70 20.41 -10.06 -5.04
C LYS A 70 21.38 -8.90 -4.80
N VAL A 71 21.11 -8.08 -3.79
CA VAL A 71 21.94 -6.93 -3.43
C VAL A 71 22.73 -7.11 -2.14
N ALA A 72 22.58 -8.27 -1.49
CA ALA A 72 23.20 -8.60 -0.22
C ALA A 72 24.71 -8.31 -0.26
N ASP A 73 25.21 -7.65 0.78
CA ASP A 73 26.61 -7.29 0.99
C ASP A 73 27.24 -6.29 -0.01
N GLU A 74 26.51 -5.83 -1.03
CA GLU A 74 26.99 -4.86 -2.03
C GLU A 74 26.22 -3.53 -2.02
N TYR A 75 24.90 -3.57 -1.79
CA TYR A 75 24.07 -2.36 -1.79
C TYR A 75 23.25 -2.16 -0.52
N ALA A 76 23.06 -0.89 -0.19
CA ALA A 76 22.07 -0.42 0.78
C ALA A 76 20.68 -1.00 0.44
N TYR A 77 19.97 -1.48 1.45
CA TYR A 77 18.63 -2.05 1.31
C TYR A 77 17.68 -1.40 2.31
N LEU A 78 16.71 -0.65 1.80
CA LEU A 78 15.69 0.00 2.62
C LEU A 78 14.38 -0.79 2.62
N ASN A 79 13.89 -1.13 3.83
CA ASN A 79 12.50 -1.53 4.02
C ASN A 79 11.69 -0.31 4.51
N PRO A 80 10.78 0.27 3.70
CA PRO A 80 10.04 1.47 4.08
C PRO A 80 8.83 1.19 4.99
N ASN A 81 8.48 -0.08 5.25
CA ASN A 81 7.29 -0.41 6.04
C ASN A 81 7.30 0.17 7.46
N PRO A 82 8.42 0.16 8.23
CA PRO A 82 8.46 0.80 9.55
C PRO A 82 8.19 2.31 9.48
N LEU A 83 8.70 3.02 8.46
CA LEU A 83 8.43 4.44 8.25
C LEU A 83 6.92 4.71 8.10
N PHE A 84 6.24 3.89 7.31
CA PHE A 84 4.80 4.02 7.09
C PHE A 84 3.95 3.54 8.29
N GLN A 85 4.40 2.53 9.03
CA GLN A 85 3.75 2.12 10.29
C GLN A 85 3.78 3.26 11.31
N ASN A 86 4.90 3.99 11.40
CA ASN A 86 5.02 5.16 12.29
C ASN A 86 4.20 6.38 11.84
N ASN A 87 3.69 6.38 10.61
CA ASN A 87 2.88 7.47 10.03
C ASN A 87 1.50 6.98 9.59
N SER A 88 1.01 5.85 10.15
CA SER A 88 -0.21 5.19 9.65
C SER A 88 -1.46 6.07 9.76
N ASP A 89 -1.49 7.00 10.70
CA ASP A 89 -2.55 7.99 10.91
C ASP A 89 -2.63 9.04 9.79
N ARG A 90 -1.56 9.20 9.02
CA ARG A 90 -1.43 10.15 7.90
C ARG A 90 -1.67 9.50 6.54
N ILE A 91 -1.83 8.17 6.50
CA ILE A 91 -2.16 7.40 5.31
C ILE A 91 -3.69 7.26 5.25
N PRO A 92 -4.37 7.78 4.21
CA PRO A 92 -5.82 7.64 4.09
C PRO A 92 -6.25 6.18 4.10
N ALA A 93 -7.33 5.87 4.82
CA ALA A 93 -7.97 4.57 4.71
C ALA A 93 -8.53 4.39 3.29
N PHE A 94 -8.21 3.28 2.64
CA PHE A 94 -8.70 2.95 1.31
C PHE A 94 -10.06 2.21 1.35
N PRO A 95 -11.01 2.54 0.45
CA PRO A 95 -11.01 3.71 -0.45
C PRO A 95 -11.55 4.96 0.26
N ASN A 96 -10.88 6.11 0.11
CA ASN A 96 -11.45 7.40 0.50
C ASN A 96 -12.15 8.04 -0.71
N LEU A 97 -13.47 7.89 -0.78
CA LEU A 97 -14.29 8.37 -1.89
C LEU A 97 -14.92 9.74 -1.64
N SER A 98 -14.70 10.32 -0.45
CA SER A 98 -15.37 11.54 0.01
C SER A 98 -14.49 12.79 -0.02
N GLY A 99 -13.20 12.65 -0.35
CA GLY A 99 -12.29 13.79 -0.37
C GLY A 99 -12.36 14.57 -1.68
N ASP A 100 -12.28 15.90 -1.57
CA ASP A 100 -12.35 16.83 -2.71
C ASP A 100 -10.97 17.06 -3.39
N ALA A 101 -9.92 16.37 -2.91
CA ALA A 101 -8.56 16.48 -3.42
C ALA A 101 -8.02 15.10 -3.84
N PRO A 102 -7.12 15.02 -4.83
CA PRO A 102 -6.56 13.74 -5.27
C PRO A 102 -5.65 13.06 -4.21
N PHE A 103 -5.14 13.83 -3.25
CA PHE A 103 -4.23 13.37 -2.20
C PHE A 103 -4.69 13.74 -0.80
N GLY A 104 -4.43 12.83 0.14
CA GLY A 104 -4.39 13.10 1.57
C GLY A 104 -2.99 13.56 2.03
N PRO A 105 -2.69 13.49 3.34
CA PRO A 105 -1.46 14.02 3.90
C PRO A 105 -0.18 13.37 3.37
N LEU A 106 -0.20 12.05 3.12
CA LEU A 106 0.97 11.31 2.63
C LEU A 106 0.70 10.56 1.32
N PHE A 107 -0.50 10.01 1.13
CA PHE A 107 -0.83 9.22 -0.06
C PHE A 107 -2.06 9.81 -0.77
N SER A 108 -2.24 9.42 -2.03
CA SER A 108 -3.49 9.59 -2.77
C SER A 108 -4.66 9.01 -1.98
N LEU A 109 -5.88 9.44 -2.31
CA LEU A 109 -7.09 8.89 -1.68
C LEU A 109 -7.36 7.42 -2.05
N ASP A 110 -6.63 6.90 -3.04
CA ASP A 110 -6.55 5.46 -3.33
C ASP A 110 -5.62 4.68 -2.37
N GLY A 111 -4.93 5.36 -1.46
CA GLY A 111 -4.05 4.75 -0.46
C GLY A 111 -2.78 4.07 -1.01
N ILE A 112 -2.47 4.23 -2.30
CA ILE A 112 -1.37 3.52 -2.98
C ILE A 112 -0.26 4.49 -3.41
N HIS A 113 -0.58 5.65 -3.99
CA HIS A 113 0.43 6.54 -4.55
C HIS A 113 0.94 7.58 -3.54
N PRO A 114 2.26 7.60 -3.24
CA PRO A 114 2.87 8.66 -2.44
C PRO A 114 2.64 10.05 -3.06
N ASN A 115 2.44 11.07 -2.21
CA ASN A 115 2.55 12.47 -2.61
C ASN A 115 4.00 13.00 -2.44
N ALA A 116 4.23 14.27 -2.74
CA ALA A 116 5.55 14.91 -2.61
C ALA A 116 6.14 14.77 -1.20
N THR A 117 5.36 15.00 -0.15
CA THR A 117 5.81 14.86 1.25
C THR A 117 6.25 13.43 1.58
N THR A 118 5.57 12.42 1.07
CA THR A 118 6.00 11.03 1.26
C THR A 118 7.26 10.71 0.47
N HIS A 119 7.42 11.29 -0.72
CA HIS A 119 8.66 11.17 -1.48
C HIS A 119 9.84 11.82 -0.75
N GLU A 120 9.65 12.96 -0.09
CA GLU A 120 10.68 13.58 0.77
C GLU A 120 11.06 12.67 1.94
N LEU A 121 10.07 12.14 2.69
CA LEU A 121 10.33 11.21 3.79
C LEU A 121 11.08 9.95 3.33
N LEU A 122 10.75 9.43 2.15
CA LEU A 122 11.44 8.27 1.59
C LEU A 122 12.85 8.63 1.12
N ALA A 123 13.06 9.82 0.54
CA ALA A 123 14.37 10.29 0.13
C ALA A 123 15.31 10.46 1.34
N ASP A 124 14.81 11.03 2.44
CA ASP A 124 15.56 11.15 3.69
C ASP A 124 15.94 9.77 4.23
N ALA A 125 14.99 8.83 4.29
CA ALA A 125 15.25 7.46 4.74
C ALA A 125 16.24 6.70 3.84
N ILE A 126 16.23 6.96 2.52
CA ILE A 126 17.25 6.43 1.59
C ILE A 126 18.61 7.04 1.88
N GLY A 127 18.67 8.35 2.15
CA GLY A 127 19.90 9.05 2.53
C GLY A 127 20.52 8.43 3.78
N ASP A 128 19.73 8.28 4.84
CA ASP A 128 20.15 7.66 6.11
C ASP A 128 20.70 6.24 5.89
N GLU A 129 20.03 5.42 5.08
CA GLU A 129 20.46 4.05 4.78
C GLU A 129 21.78 4.01 3.98
N ILE A 130 21.97 4.94 3.05
CA ILE A 130 23.21 5.09 2.27
C ILE A 130 24.36 5.50 3.19
N GLU A 131 24.17 6.53 4.01
CA GLU A 131 25.18 7.00 4.97
C GLU A 131 25.59 5.88 5.93
N ALA A 132 24.61 5.15 6.48
CA ALA A 132 24.85 4.03 7.39
C ALA A 132 25.55 2.84 6.71
N THR A 133 25.16 2.48 5.48
CA THR A 133 25.72 1.32 4.77
C THR A 133 27.15 1.56 4.31
N TYR A 134 27.44 2.76 3.80
CA TYR A 134 28.72 3.05 3.14
C TYR A 134 29.68 3.87 3.99
N ASP A 135 29.30 4.28 5.21
CA ASP A 135 30.09 5.15 6.08
C ASP A 135 30.48 6.46 5.36
N VAL A 136 29.50 7.10 4.77
CA VAL A 136 29.63 8.37 4.04
C VAL A 136 28.73 9.43 4.66
N VAL A 137 28.99 10.69 4.31
CA VAL A 137 28.09 11.82 4.59
C VAL A 137 27.64 12.39 3.27
N LEU A 138 26.34 12.35 3.01
CA LEU A 138 25.76 12.93 1.81
C LEU A 138 25.75 14.46 1.94
N PRO A 139 25.96 15.20 0.83
CA PRO A 139 25.77 16.64 0.86
C PRO A 139 24.30 16.93 1.19
N THR A 140 24.06 17.65 2.27
CA THR A 140 22.72 18.19 2.53
C THR A 140 22.38 19.12 1.37
N GLY A 141 21.37 18.76 0.57
CA GLY A 141 20.90 19.60 -0.52
C GLY A 141 20.58 20.99 0.04
N SER A 142 21.21 22.03 -0.49
CA SER A 142 20.73 23.39 -0.30
C SER A 142 19.34 23.45 -0.90
N SER A 143 18.32 23.52 -0.06
CA SER A 143 16.97 23.91 -0.48
C SER A 143 17.07 25.33 -1.06
N GLU A 144 17.06 25.42 -2.40
CA GLU A 144 16.76 26.68 -3.11
C GLU A 144 15.25 26.95 -3.10
#